data_AF-A0A8T7GWP3-F1
#
_entry.id   AF-A0A8T7GWP3-F1
#
_cell.length_a   1.000
_cell.length_b   1.000
_cell.length_c   1.000
_cell.angle_alpha   90.00
_cell.angle_beta   90.00
_cell.angle_gamma   90.00
#
_symmetry.space_group_name_H-M   'P 1'
#
loop_
_entity.id
_entity.type
_entity.pdbx_description
1 polymer ?
#
loop_
_entity_poly.entity_id
_entity_poly.type
_entity_poly.pdbx_seq_one_letter_code
_entity_poly.pdbx_strand_id
1 'polypeptide(L)'
;MGKRSFGPEVRNLLRKLLLGYYLYFDRFGVLNSDGRRLLAEALRYLVYEHPELKSLARRVRKDPTLENVSRLARAVLGDEVEELVRLGIYGPYSYNLPSSHRSSHPP
;
A
#
# COMPACT_ATOMS: atom_id res chain seq x y z
N MET A 1 -19.30 -9.46 7.88
CA MET A 1 -19.29 -8.32 6.94
C MET A 1 -19.55 -8.87 5.54
N GLY A 2 -20.59 -8.43 4.83
CA GLY A 2 -20.83 -8.89 3.45
C GLY A 2 -19.65 -8.54 2.54
N LYS A 3 -19.25 -9.46 1.65
CA LYS A 3 -18.19 -9.22 0.66
C LYS A 3 -18.64 -8.10 -0.28
N ARG A 4 -18.05 -6.91 -0.12
CA ARG A 4 -18.12 -5.86 -1.14
C ARG A 4 -17.28 -6.30 -2.33
N SER A 5 -17.85 -6.30 -3.51
CA SER A 5 -17.11 -6.53 -4.74
C SER A 5 -16.64 -5.19 -5.29
N PHE A 6 -15.33 -5.04 -5.46
CA PHE A 6 -14.71 -3.85 -6.04
C PHE A 6 -14.26 -4.14 -7.47
N GLY A 7 -14.38 -3.15 -8.36
CA GLY A 7 -13.99 -3.25 -9.76
C GLY A 7 -12.49 -3.53 -9.95
N PRO A 8 -12.11 -4.17 -11.08
CA PRO A 8 -10.72 -4.51 -11.34
C PRO A 8 -9.81 -3.26 -11.43
N GLU A 9 -10.33 -2.11 -11.87
CA GLU A 9 -9.59 -0.86 -12.05
C GLU A 9 -9.03 -0.34 -10.73
N VAL A 10 -9.88 -0.14 -9.72
CA VAL A 10 -9.44 0.31 -8.39
C VAL A 10 -8.48 -0.68 -7.76
N ARG A 11 -8.74 -1.99 -7.92
CA ARG A 11 -7.86 -3.04 -7.38
C ARG A 11 -6.47 -2.98 -8.01
N ASN A 12 -6.40 -2.91 -9.34
CA ASN A 12 -5.14 -2.91 -10.06
C ASN A 12 -4.31 -1.65 -9.80
N LEU A 13 -4.96 -0.49 -9.71
CA LEU A 13 -4.27 0.76 -9.36
C LEU A 13 -3.69 0.72 -7.95
N LEU A 14 -4.42 0.18 -6.98
CA LEU A 14 -3.91 0.03 -5.62
C LEU A 14 -2.76 -0.98 -5.55
N ARG A 15 -2.85 -2.13 -6.24
CA ARG A 15 -1.73 -3.09 -6.33
C ARG A 15 -0.49 -2.45 -6.94
N LYS A 16 -0.65 -1.73 -8.06
CA LYS A 16 0.43 -1.02 -8.74
C LYS A 16 1.10 -0.01 -7.81
N LEU A 17 0.31 0.73 -7.05
CA LEU A 17 0.81 1.73 -6.11
C LEU A 17 1.62 1.09 -4.97
N LEU A 18 1.13 -0.02 -4.39
CA LEU A 18 1.81 -0.73 -3.30
C LEU A 18 3.09 -1.45 -3.76
N LEU A 19 3.04 -2.16 -4.89
CA LEU A 19 4.21 -2.82 -5.48
C LEU A 19 5.27 -1.83 -5.94
N GLY A 20 4.84 -0.67 -6.45
CA GLY A 20 5.73 0.41 -6.88
C GLY A 20 6.17 1.32 -5.73
N TYR A 21 6.42 0.79 -4.52
CA TYR A 21 6.74 1.60 -3.34
C TYR A 21 7.79 2.67 -3.62
N TYR A 22 8.95 2.28 -4.15
CA TYR A 22 10.06 3.19 -4.47
C TYR A 22 9.78 4.15 -5.65
N LEU A 23 8.74 3.90 -6.44
CA LEU A 23 8.34 4.77 -7.55
C LEU A 23 7.32 5.81 -7.12
N TYR A 24 6.45 5.48 -6.17
CA TYR A 24 5.27 6.29 -5.85
C TYR A 24 5.33 6.94 -4.47
N PHE A 25 6.17 6.44 -3.57
CA PHE A 25 6.38 7.00 -2.24
C PHE A 25 7.75 7.68 -2.15
N ASP A 26 7.81 8.80 -1.45
CA ASP A 26 9.07 9.42 -1.08
C ASP A 26 9.73 8.67 0.09
N ARG A 27 10.92 9.13 0.49
CA ARG A 27 11.67 8.55 1.61
C ARG A 27 10.95 8.61 2.96
N PHE A 28 9.89 9.41 3.08
CA PHE A 28 9.08 9.52 4.29
C PHE A 28 7.80 8.66 4.21
N GLY A 29 7.65 7.86 3.15
CA GLY A 29 6.48 7.02 2.96
C GLY A 29 5.22 7.82 2.60
N VAL A 30 5.37 9.00 2.00
CA VAL A 30 4.26 9.84 1.50
C VAL A 30 4.22 9.78 -0.02
N LEU A 31 3.02 9.74 -0.62
CA LEU A 31 2.91 9.75 -2.07
C LEU A 31 3.51 11.01 -2.70
N ASN A 32 4.39 10.78 -3.68
CA ASN A 32 4.91 11.80 -4.58
C ASN A 32 3.84 12.24 -5.61
N SER A 33 4.20 13.13 -6.54
CA SER A 33 3.27 13.66 -7.54
C SER A 33 2.65 12.58 -8.43
N ASP A 34 3.41 11.58 -8.85
CA ASP A 34 2.91 10.51 -9.71
C ASP A 34 2.08 9.50 -8.93
N GLY A 35 2.50 9.17 -7.71
CA GLY A 35 1.71 8.38 -6.77
C GLY A 35 0.35 9.04 -6.47
N ARG A 36 0.32 10.36 -6.28
CA ARG A 36 -0.93 11.12 -6.06
C ARG A 36 -1.85 11.10 -7.27
N ARG A 37 -1.32 11.13 -8.50
CA ARG A 37 -2.11 10.97 -9.73
C ARG A 37 -2.74 9.58 -9.79
N LEU A 38 -1.95 8.54 -9.52
CA LEU A 38 -2.41 7.16 -9.53
C LEU A 38 -3.48 6.91 -8.44
N LEU A 39 -3.26 7.44 -7.24
CA LEU A 39 -4.25 7.40 -6.16
C LEU A 39 -5.54 8.13 -6.54
N ALA A 40 -5.45 9.32 -7.15
CA ALA A 40 -6.64 10.07 -7.55
C ALA A 40 -7.51 9.30 -8.55
N GLU A 41 -6.89 8.58 -9.49
CA GLU A 41 -7.59 7.70 -10.41
C GLU A 41 -8.26 6.53 -9.69
N ALA A 42 -7.55 5.86 -8.78
CA ALA A 42 -8.12 4.77 -7.97
C ALA A 42 -9.32 5.25 -7.13
N LEU A 43 -9.21 6.43 -6.51
CA LEU A 43 -10.28 7.03 -5.73
C LEU A 43 -11.49 7.43 -6.58
N ARG A 44 -11.29 7.76 -7.86
CA ARG A 44 -12.39 8.06 -8.78
C ARG A 44 -13.26 6.83 -9.02
N TYR A 45 -12.63 5.69 -9.34
CA TYR A 45 -13.34 4.42 -9.49
C TYR A 45 -13.98 3.98 -8.17
N LEU A 46 -13.25 4.07 -7.06
CA LEU A 46 -13.76 3.71 -5.74
C LEU A 46 -15.04 4.48 -5.37
N VAL A 47 -15.06 5.81 -5.54
CA VAL A 47 -16.21 6.64 -5.15
C VAL A 47 -17.37 6.48 -6.13
N TYR A 48 -17.09 6.15 -7.39
CA TYR A 48 -18.12 5.84 -8.39
C TYR A 48 -18.86 4.54 -8.05
N GLU A 49 -18.11 3.49 -7.70
CA GLU A 49 -18.66 2.17 -7.33
C GLU A 49 -19.24 2.15 -5.90
N HIS A 50 -18.59 2.86 -4.99
CA HIS A 50 -18.88 2.85 -3.55
C HIS A 50 -18.92 4.29 -2.98
N PRO A 51 -19.97 5.08 -3.26
CA PRO A 51 -20.10 6.46 -2.78
C PRO A 51 -20.00 6.62 -1.26
N GLU A 52 -20.37 5.59 -0.49
CA GLU A 52 -20.26 5.56 0.97
C GLU A 52 -18.81 5.67 1.48
N LEU A 53 -17.83 5.35 0.64
CA LEU A 53 -16.40 5.46 0.96
C LEU A 53 -15.80 6.85 0.68
N LYS A 54 -16.60 7.82 0.24
CA LYS A 54 -16.15 9.19 -0.10
C LYS A 54 -15.42 9.90 1.04
N SER A 55 -15.84 9.70 2.29
CA SER A 55 -15.19 10.28 3.46
C SER A 55 -13.77 9.72 3.66
N LEU A 56 -13.62 8.40 3.54
CA LEU A 56 -12.34 7.71 3.59
C LEU A 56 -11.44 8.15 2.44
N ALA A 57 -11.96 8.18 1.21
CA ALA A 57 -11.24 8.65 0.02
C ALA A 57 -10.68 10.07 0.20
N ARG A 58 -11.49 11.00 0.73
CA ARG A 58 -11.08 12.38 0.99
C ARG A 58 -9.95 12.45 2.04
N ARG A 59 -10.04 11.63 3.09
CA ARG A 59 -9.02 11.58 4.14
C ARG A 59 -7.67 11.13 3.58
N VAL A 60 -7.64 10.02 2.83
CA VAL A 60 -6.41 9.50 2.23
C VAL A 60 -5.83 10.45 1.18
N ARG A 61 -6.68 11.12 0.40
CA ARG A 61 -6.21 12.14 -0.55
C ARG A 61 -5.50 13.32 0.13
N LYS A 62 -5.97 13.73 1.31
CA LYS A 62 -5.37 14.81 2.09
C LYS A 62 -4.04 14.39 2.71
N ASP A 63 -3.97 13.15 3.20
CA ASP A 63 -2.82 12.60 3.91
C ASP A 63 -2.41 11.22 3.34
N PRO A 64 -1.72 11.18 2.18
CA PRO A 64 -1.47 9.94 1.45
C PRO A 64 -0.18 9.25 1.91
N THR A 65 -0.11 8.90 3.19
CA THR A 65 0.96 8.06 3.74
C THR A 65 0.76 6.60 3.31
N LEU A 66 1.84 5.82 3.30
CA LEU A 66 1.78 4.37 3.09
C LEU A 66 0.77 3.72 4.04
N GLU A 67 0.72 4.15 5.30
CA GLU A 67 -0.24 3.66 6.27
C GLU A 67 -1.69 3.95 5.87
N ASN A 68 -2.02 5.21 5.55
CA ASN A 68 -3.39 5.58 5.17
C ASN A 68 -3.81 4.92 3.85
N VAL A 69 -2.89 4.80 2.89
CA VAL A 69 -3.14 4.09 1.64
C VAL A 69 -3.32 2.59 1.88
N SER A 70 -2.51 1.97 2.75
CA SER A 70 -2.66 0.55 3.09
C SER A 70 -4.00 0.28 3.78
N ARG A 71 -4.46 1.18 4.67
CA ARG A 71 -5.79 1.08 5.29
C ARG A 71 -6.92 1.13 4.26
N LEU A 72 -6.83 2.03 3.29
CA LEU A 72 -7.77 2.08 2.16
C LEU A 72 -7.70 0.79 1.33
N ALA A 73 -6.49 0.35 1.00
CA ALA A 73 -6.27 -0.84 0.20
C ALA A 73 -6.81 -2.09 0.88
N ARG A 74 -6.72 -2.21 2.22
CA ARG A 74 -7.29 -3.35 2.96
C ARG A 74 -8.80 -3.42 2.82
N ALA A 75 -9.48 -2.27 2.77
CA ALA A 75 -10.91 -2.24 2.55
C ALA A 75 -11.32 -2.78 1.15
N VAL A 76 -10.41 -2.71 0.17
CA VAL A 76 -10.65 -3.07 -1.25
C VAL A 76 -10.11 -4.46 -1.61
N LEU A 77 -8.87 -4.75 -1.19
CA LEU A 77 -8.08 -5.91 -1.55
C LEU A 77 -8.09 -6.99 -0.45
N GLY A 78 -8.40 -6.62 0.80
CA GLY A 78 -8.34 -7.52 1.94
C GLY A 78 -6.90 -7.80 2.38
N ASP A 79 -6.64 -9.05 2.74
CA ASP A 79 -5.39 -9.45 3.41
C ASP A 79 -4.17 -9.45 2.46
N GLU A 80 -4.37 -9.42 1.13
CA GLU A 80 -3.26 -9.38 0.16
C GLU A 80 -2.39 -8.12 0.28
N VAL A 81 -2.88 -7.06 0.95
CA VAL A 81 -2.15 -5.79 1.12
C VAL A 81 -0.82 -5.95 1.85
N GLU A 82 -0.76 -6.78 2.88
CA GLU A 82 0.46 -6.95 3.67
C GLU A 82 1.58 -7.53 2.81
N GLU A 83 1.24 -8.51 1.98
CA GLU A 83 2.16 -9.12 1.04
C GLU A 83 2.58 -8.13 -0.06
N LEU A 84 1.66 -7.34 -0.60
CA LEU A 84 1.98 -6.32 -1.62
C LEU A 84 2.93 -5.26 -1.08
N VAL A 85 2.73 -4.80 0.16
CA VAL A 85 3.63 -3.85 0.83
C VAL A 85 4.99 -4.49 1.07
N ARG A 86 5.02 -5.73 1.56
CA ARG A 86 6.27 -6.48 1.79
C ARG A 86 7.07 -6.60 0.49
N LEU A 87 6.43 -7.03 -0.60
CA LEU A 87 7.05 -7.17 -1.92
C LEU A 87 7.50 -5.82 -2.49
N GLY A 88 6.72 -4.75 -2.30
CA GLY A 88 7.08 -3.42 -2.76
C GLY A 88 8.32 -2.84 -2.06
N ILE A 89 8.47 -3.10 -0.75
CA ILE A 89 9.60 -2.58 0.05
C ILE A 89 10.83 -3.48 -0.06
N TYR A 90 10.67 -4.80 0.11
CA TYR A 90 11.80 -5.72 0.23
C TYR A 90 12.12 -6.46 -1.06
N GLY A 91 11.27 -6.34 -2.08
CA GLY A 91 11.35 -7.16 -3.28
C GLY A 91 10.90 -8.61 -3.04
N PRO A 92 11.05 -9.48 -4.04
CA PRO A 92 10.61 -10.87 -3.97
C PRO A 92 11.50 -11.78 -3.10
N TYR A 93 12.65 -11.29 -2.64
CA TYR A 93 13.62 -12.05 -1.85
C TYR A 93 13.71 -11.51 -0.43
N SER A 94 13.32 -12.34 0.55
CA SER A 94 13.54 -12.05 1.97
C SER A 94 14.66 -12.94 2.52
N TYR A 95 15.78 -12.34 2.92
CA TYR A 95 16.89 -13.06 3.53
C TYR A 95 16.71 -13.10 5.06
N ASN A 96 16.42 -14.27 5.61
CA ASN A 96 16.55 -14.52 7.04
C ASN A 96 18.03 -14.77 7.35
N LEU A 97 18.79 -13.70 7.55
CA LEU A 97 20.17 -13.84 8.01
C LEU A 97 20.13 -14.28 9.49
N PRO A 98 20.68 -15.45 9.84
CA PRO A 98 20.79 -15.84 11.24
C PRO A 98 21.69 -14.82 11.95
N SER A 99 21.17 -14.23 13.05
CA SER A 99 21.92 -13.32 13.90
C SER A 99 23.16 -14.05 14.42
N SER A 100 24.33 -13.75 13.86
CA SER A 100 25.60 -14.24 14.39
C SER A 100 25.82 -13.58 15.75
N HIS A 101 25.46 -14.29 16.83
CA HIS A 101 25.96 -13.97 18.16
C HIS A 101 27.48 -13.96 18.10
N ARG A 102 28.09 -12.79 18.30
CA ARG A 102 29.52 -12.69 18.58
C ARG A 102 29.75 -13.36 19.93
N SER A 103 30.21 -14.59 19.91
CA SER A 103 30.84 -15.22 21.07
C SER A 103 32.04 -14.37 21.47
N SER A 104 32.05 -14.00 22.73
CA SER A 104 33.11 -13.28 23.45
C SER A 104 34.50 -13.90 23.27
N HIS A 105 35.50 -13.04 23.40
CA HIS A 105 36.95 -13.29 23.32
C HIS A 105 37.45 -14.58 24.01
N PRO A 106 38.53 -15.19 23.49
CA PRO A 106 39.48 -15.94 24.30
C PRO A 106 40.75 -15.10 24.59
N PRO A 107 41.60 -15.55 25.53
CA PRO A 107 42.28 -14.74 26.55
C PRO A 107 43.50 -13.94 26.07
#